data_AF-X1NH69-F1
#
_entry.id   AF-X1NH69-F1
#
_cell.length_a   1.000
_cell.length_b   1.000
_cell.length_c   1.000
_cell.angle_alpha   90.00
_cell.angle_beta   90.00
_cell.angle_gamma   90.00
#
_symmetry.space_group_name_H-M   'P 1'
#
loop_
_entity.id
_entity.type
_entity.pdbx_description
1 polymer ?
#
loop_
_entity_poly.entity_id
_entity_poly.type
_entity_poly.pdbx_seq_one_letter_code
_entity_poly.pdbx_strand_id
1 'polypeptide(L)' 'VVLIRGGRVKDLPGVRYHIVRGALDASGVVNRHQSRSKYGSKLPREKEETT' A
#
# COMPACT_ATOMS: atom_id res chain seq x y z
N VAL A 1 -13.88 7.88 1.29
CA VAL A 1 -13.83 7.24 -0.04
C VAL A 1 -12.49 6.53 -0.26
N VAL A 2 -12.47 5.41 -1.00
CA VAL A 2 -11.25 4.62 -1.28
C VAL A 2 -11.10 4.34 -2.77
N LEU A 3 -9.85 4.21 -3.23
CA LEU A 3 -9.53 3.86 -4.61
C LEU A 3 -9.33 2.34 -4.75
N ILE A 4 -9.93 1.76 -5.77
CA ILE A 4 -9.91 0.32 -6.03
C ILE A 4 -9.02 0.02 -7.26
N ARG A 5 -8.23 -1.05 -7.18
CA ARG A 5 -7.51 -1.63 -8.33
C ARG A 5 -7.92 -3.08 -8.57
N GLY A 6 -7.76 -3.54 -9.81
CA GLY A 6 -7.95 -4.94 -10.17
C GLY A 6 -7.01 -5.88 -9.41
N GLY A 7 -7.51 -7.05 -9.06
CA GLY A 7 -6.71 -8.15 -8.52
C GLY A 7 -7.54 -9.02 -7.58
N ARG A 8 -7.63 -10.31 -7.93
CA ARG A 8 -8.39 -11.30 -7.18
C ARG A 8 -7.54 -11.84 -6.03
N VAL A 9 -8.15 -11.94 -4.85
CA VAL A 9 -7.61 -12.77 -3.77
C VAL A 9 -7.90 -14.22 -4.12
N LYS A 10 -6.84 -15.00 -4.36
CA LYS A 10 -6.94 -16.38 -4.86
C LYS A 10 -7.82 -17.25 -3.96
N ASP A 11 -7.66 -17.09 -2.65
CA ASP A 11 -8.24 -17.98 -1.64
C ASP A 11 -9.68 -17.64 -1.29
N LEU A 12 -10.17 -16.45 -1.68
CA LEU A 12 -11.50 -15.97 -1.28
C LEU A 12 -12.43 -15.84 -2.49
N PRO A 13 -13.55 -16.58 -2.53
CA PRO A 13 -14.57 -16.37 -3.55
C PRO A 13 -15.26 -15.01 -3.32
N GLY A 14 -15.44 -14.24 -4.39
CA GLY A 14 -16.09 -12.92 -4.36
C GLY A 14 -15.15 -11.73 -4.16
N VAL A 15 -13.92 -11.92 -3.67
CA VAL A 15 -12.94 -10.82 -3.48
C VAL A 15 -12.10 -10.64 -4.74
N ARG A 16 -12.59 -9.79 -5.66
CA ARG A 16 -11.99 -9.58 -7.00
C ARG A 16 -11.11 -8.33 -7.13
N TYR A 17 -11.04 -7.51 -6.07
CA TYR A 17 -10.35 -6.23 -6.11
C TYR A 17 -9.52 -5.99 -4.85
N HIS A 18 -8.52 -5.13 -5.00
CA HIS A 18 -7.70 -4.64 -3.89
C HIS A 18 -7.86 -3.14 -3.73
N ILE A 19 -7.74 -2.67 -2.49
CA ILE A 19 -7.68 -1.25 -2.17
C ILE A 19 -6.26 -0.73 -2.47
N VAL A 20 -6.17 0.43 -3.12
CA VAL A 20 -4.92 1.17 -3.25
C VAL A 20 -4.64 1.86 -1.91
N ARG A 21 -3.49 1.56 -1.31
CA ARG A 21 -3.06 2.14 -0.03
C ARG A 21 -2.24 3.40 -0.27
N GLY A 22 -2.39 4.39 0.60
CA GLY A 22 -1.78 5.72 0.45
C GLY A 22 -2.54 6.65 -0.49
N ALA A 23 -3.82 6.36 -0.80
CA ALA A 23 -4.68 7.18 -1.66
C ALA A 23 -6.06 7.37 -1.01
N LEU A 24 -6.60 8.59 -1.10
CA LEU A 24 -7.85 9.00 -0.44
C LEU A 24 -7.81 8.64 1.06
N ASP A 25 -8.86 8.02 1.60
CA ASP A 25 -8.94 7.70 3.03
C ASP A 25 -8.19 6.42 3.43
N ALA A 26 -7.63 5.69 2.46
CA ALA A 26 -6.88 4.47 2.73
C ALA A 26 -5.42 4.80 3.09
N SER A 27 -5.12 4.85 4.39
CA SER A 27 -3.77 5.14 4.91
C SER A 27 -2.71 4.13 4.48
N GLY A 28 -1.44 4.54 4.45
CA GLY A 28 -0.31 3.64 4.21
C GLY A 28 -0.07 2.66 5.37
N VAL A 29 0.83 1.70 5.18
CA VAL A 29 1.30 0.82 6.27
C VAL A 29 2.49 1.48 6.98
N VAL A 30 2.41 1.60 8.30
CA VAL A 30 3.49 2.18 9.13
C VAL A 30 4.67 1.20 9.21
N ASN A 31 5.90 1.71 9.25
CA ASN A 31 7.15 0.93 9.40
C ASN A 31 7.38 -0.17 8.34
N ARG A 32 6.76 -0.04 7.16
CA ARG A 32 6.99 -0.98 6.05
C ARG A 32 8.24 -0.58 5.27
N HIS A 33 9.34 -1.28 5.50
CA HIS A 33 10.62 -0.99 4.85
C HIS A 33 10.80 -1.62 3.46
N GLN A 34 10.04 -2.68 3.12
CA GLN A 34 10.11 -3.38 1.83
C GLN A 34 8.78 -3.31 1.05
N SER A 35 8.86 -3.23 -0.28
CA SER A 35 7.70 -3.09 -1.19
C SER A 35 6.78 -1.91 -0.82
N ARG A 36 7.37 -0.84 -0.28
CA ARG A 36 6.68 0.34 0.27
C ARG A 36 5.67 1.00 -0.69
N SER A 37 5.97 0.99 -1.99
CA SER A 37 5.11 1.57 -3.04
C SER A 37 3.77 0.84 -3.16
N LYS A 38 3.73 -0.47 -2.90
CA LYS A 38 2.48 -1.25 -2.91
C LYS A 38 1.58 -0.93 -1.71
N TYR A 39 2.18 -0.53 -0.60
CA TYR A 39 1.51 -0.33 0.69
C TYR A 39 1.37 1.13 1.09
N GLY A 40 1.75 2.07 0.22
CA GLY A 40 1.61 3.51 0.47
C GLY A 40 2.54 4.03 1.57
N SER A 41 3.70 3.40 1.76
CA SER A 41 4.66 3.78 2.81
C SER A 41 5.75 4.68 2.22
N LYS A 42 6.00 5.83 2.85
CA LYS A 42 7.02 6.80 2.41
C LYS A 42 8.43 6.32 2.74
N LEU A 43 9.45 6.89 2.09
CA LEU A 43 10.84 6.69 2.48
C LEU A 43 11.03 7.27 3.90
N PRO A 44 11.53 6.50 4.88
CA PRO A 44 12.02 7.08 6.12
C PRO A 44 13.18 8.03 5.81
N ARG A 45 13.10 9.26 6.33
CA ARG A 45 14.07 10.34 6.11
C ARG A 45 15.47 9.98 6.63
N GLU A 46 15.58 9.13 7.64
CA GLU A 46 16.86 8.61 8.16
C GLU A 46 17.75 7.98 7.08
N LYS A 47 17.15 7.41 6.02
CA LYS A 47 17.91 6.83 4.90
C LYS A 47 18.26 7.83 3.80
N GLU A 48 17.55 8.96 3.75
CA GLU A 48 17.87 10.05 2.81
C GLU A 48 19.13 10.80 3.25
N GLU A 49 19.38 10.89 4.57
CA GLU A 49 20.53 11.62 5.13
C GLU A 49 21.87 10.86 5.04
N THR A 50 21.85 9.54 4.81
CA THR A 50 23.05 8.70 4.71
C THR A 50 23.54 8.44 3.29
N THR A 51 22.96 9.08 2.27
CA THR A 51 23.32 8.92 0.85
C THR A 51 23.94 10.20 0.31
#